data_AF-A0A524H2L1-F1
#
_entry.id   AF-A0A524H2L1-F1
#
_cell.length_a   1.000
_cell.length_b   1.000
_cell.length_c   1.000
_cell.angle_alpha   90.00
_cell.angle_beta   90.00
_cell.angle_gamma   90.00
#
_symmetry.space_group_name_H-M   'P 1'
#
loop_
_entity.id
_entity.type
_entity.pdbx_description
1 polymer ?
#
loop_
_entity_poly.entity_id
_entity_poly.type
_entity_poly.pdbx_seq_one_letter_code
_entity_poly.pdbx_strand_id
1 'polypeptide(L)'
;AGDLLKKVDGVLLKGVDTDIVSEKLKGNPGTTVNLTIERNGKEMDISVKREKIVIPSVPYYGMIGDGTGYIRFTNFTQNCSDEVRNALTNLKNDNARQIVLDIRGNPGGLLTEAVDIVNLFMGAGNEIVSTKGKVKQFDESFKTTKSAVDDKIPLVVIINRSSASASEIVAGAIQDLDRGVVVGQRSYGKGLVQITRPLSYNTQLKVTTAKYYIPSGRCIQALDFSHPNEDGSVGIIPDSLISKFKTRNGRVVKDGGGITPDVEMVPSSLSKIATELYIRNYIFDYATRYYWSHPGLKTFDVFSFTDQDYDDFKNYLASRNFNYRTITEMSLNELITNAKKEKYYDIHKELFSELQKDLNHTLDNDLTTFRNEITGLLEDEILGRYFYESGSIEWSIKTDEQVLKAVEILNKSQDYNSILQGKKGSILITHDDINPAREINPAENHNNDTNI
;
A
#
# COMPACT_ATOMS: atom_id res chain seq x y z
N ALA A 1 22.69 2.97 6.53
CA ALA A 1 21.63 1.94 6.56
C ALA A 1 22.25 0.60 6.93
N GLY A 2 21.45 -0.31 7.50
CA GLY A 2 21.89 -1.67 7.87
C GLY A 2 22.78 -1.76 9.12
N ASP A 3 22.73 -0.75 10.00
CA ASP A 3 23.48 -0.79 11.26
C ASP A 3 22.81 -1.78 12.23
N LEU A 4 23.62 -2.60 12.90
CA LEU A 4 23.16 -3.41 14.01
C LEU A 4 23.37 -2.63 15.31
N LEU A 5 22.29 -2.27 16.00
CA LEU A 5 22.37 -1.61 17.29
C LEU A 5 22.77 -2.62 18.39
N LYS A 6 23.98 -2.48 18.95
CA LYS A 6 24.56 -3.41 19.92
C LYS A 6 24.29 -2.98 21.36
N LYS A 7 24.44 -1.69 21.66
CA LYS A 7 24.27 -1.13 23.01
C LYS A 7 23.56 0.24 22.99
N VAL A 8 22.85 0.54 24.07
CA VAL A 8 22.34 1.89 24.39
C VAL A 8 22.81 2.27 25.78
N ASP A 9 23.51 3.40 25.90
CA ASP A 9 24.11 3.91 27.13
C ASP A 9 24.92 2.83 27.88
N GLY A 10 25.70 2.04 27.11
CA GLY A 10 26.53 0.94 27.61
C GLY A 10 25.79 -0.37 27.90
N VAL A 11 24.46 -0.39 27.84
CA VAL A 11 23.63 -1.58 28.08
C VAL A 11 23.52 -2.42 26.80
N LEU A 12 23.92 -3.69 26.86
CA LEU A 12 23.83 -4.64 25.76
C LEU A 12 22.36 -4.94 25.40
N LEU A 13 22.05 -4.95 24.10
CA LEU A 13 20.68 -5.18 23.60
C LEU A 13 20.41 -6.62 23.12
N LYS A 14 21.42 -7.50 23.11
CA LYS A 14 21.25 -8.87 22.61
C LYS A 14 20.18 -9.60 23.43
N GLY A 15 19.11 -10.01 22.77
CA GLY A 15 17.98 -10.71 23.39
C GLY A 15 16.99 -9.80 24.14
N VAL A 16 17.10 -8.48 24.00
CA VAL A 16 16.16 -7.51 24.57
C VAL A 16 15.02 -7.25 23.57
N ASP A 17 13.78 -7.22 24.08
CA ASP A 17 12.61 -6.92 23.26
C ASP A 17 12.66 -5.50 22.67
N THR A 18 12.15 -5.36 21.45
CA THR A 18 12.17 -4.11 20.68
C THR A 18 11.49 -2.95 21.39
N ASP A 19 10.45 -3.21 22.18
CA ASP A 19 9.74 -2.17 22.94
C ASP A 19 10.64 -1.57 24.03
N ILE A 20 11.38 -2.42 24.74
CA ILE A 20 12.35 -1.99 25.76
C ILE A 20 13.50 -1.23 25.09
N VAL A 21 13.96 -1.67 23.92
CA VAL A 21 14.96 -0.92 23.13
C VAL A 21 14.42 0.47 22.75
N SER A 22 13.17 0.55 22.28
CA SER A 22 12.49 1.80 21.91
C SER A 22 12.40 2.78 23.09
N GLU A 23 12.05 2.28 24.28
CA GLU A 23 11.99 3.07 25.51
C GLU A 23 13.36 3.65 25.89
N LYS A 24 14.44 2.87 25.75
CA LYS A 24 15.81 3.33 26.03
C LYS A 24 16.30 4.39 25.03
N LEU A 25 15.92 4.24 23.76
CA LEU A 25 16.27 5.21 22.71
C LEU A 25 15.53 6.54 22.88
N LYS A 26 14.27 6.49 23.33
CA LYS A 26 13.46 7.68 23.61
C LYS A 26 13.93 8.41 24.87
N GLY A 27 13.60 9.70 24.94
CA GLY A 27 13.97 10.57 26.05
C GLY A 27 13.67 12.02 25.72
N ASN A 28 13.95 12.91 26.66
CA ASN A 28 13.64 14.33 26.49
C ASN A 28 14.44 14.93 25.32
N PRO A 29 13.81 15.72 24.43
CA PRO A 29 14.52 16.45 23.38
C PRO A 29 15.68 17.29 23.96
N GLY A 30 16.80 17.32 23.26
CA GLY A 30 18.02 18.01 23.67
C GLY A 30 19.00 17.15 24.48
N THR A 31 18.55 16.03 25.05
CA THR A 31 19.44 15.07 25.73
C THR A 31 20.22 14.22 24.72
N THR A 32 21.34 13.65 25.15
CA THR A 32 22.16 12.75 24.32
C THR A 32 21.92 11.29 24.70
N VAL A 33 21.99 10.40 23.73
CA VAL A 33 22.05 8.95 23.91
C VAL A 33 23.34 8.43 23.27
N ASN A 34 24.05 7.54 23.97
CA ASN A 34 25.24 6.89 23.45
C ASN A 34 24.88 5.52 22.89
N LEU A 35 25.20 5.27 21.63
CA LEU A 35 24.90 4.03 20.93
C LEU A 35 26.19 3.34 20.54
N THR A 36 26.30 2.05 20.79
CA THR A 36 27.29 1.21 20.12
C THR A 36 26.58 0.53 18.96
N ILE A 37 27.03 0.81 17.74
CA ILE A 37 26.50 0.19 16.51
C ILE A 37 27.59 -0.66 15.84
N GLU A 38 27.18 -1.66 15.09
CA GLU A 38 28.02 -2.38 14.15
C GLU A 38 27.57 -2.02 12.73
N ARG A 39 28.48 -1.39 11.98
CA ARG A 39 28.25 -0.94 10.60
C ARG A 39 29.27 -1.62 9.70
N ASN A 40 28.81 -2.42 8.74
CA ASN A 40 29.66 -3.21 7.85
C ASN A 40 30.72 -4.04 8.61
N GLY A 41 30.28 -4.71 9.69
CA GLY A 41 31.14 -5.54 10.53
C GLY A 41 32.12 -4.78 11.42
N LYS A 42 32.06 -3.45 11.46
CA LYS A 42 32.89 -2.61 12.34
C LYS A 42 32.05 -2.01 13.45
N GLU A 43 32.41 -2.30 14.69
CA GLU A 43 31.79 -1.66 15.85
C GLU A 43 32.30 -0.22 16.01
N MET A 44 31.40 0.69 16.36
CA MET A 44 31.70 2.08 16.67
C MET A 44 30.70 2.66 17.66
N ASP A 45 31.19 3.58 18.49
CA ASP A 45 30.36 4.35 19.41
C ASP A 45 29.98 5.69 18.77
N ILE A 46 28.69 6.02 18.84
CA ILE A 46 28.15 7.29 18.36
C ILE A 46 27.30 7.94 19.45
N SER A 47 27.41 9.26 19.59
CA SER A 47 26.54 10.05 20.45
C SER A 47 25.50 10.75 19.59
N VAL A 48 24.22 10.45 19.84
CA VAL A 48 23.09 11.02 19.10
C VAL A 48 22.32 11.95 20.01
N LYS A 49 22.05 13.17 19.55
CA LYS A 49 21.19 14.12 20.24
C LYS A 49 19.73 13.77 19.95
N ARG A 50 18.91 13.62 20.99
CA ARG A 50 17.47 13.41 20.86
C ARG A 50 16.81 14.69 20.38
N GLU A 51 15.96 14.59 19.38
CA GLU A 51 15.18 15.71 18.86
C GLU A 51 13.69 15.36 18.83
N LYS A 52 12.84 16.39 18.74
CA LYS A 52 11.42 16.18 18.50
C LYS A 52 11.25 15.77 17.04
N ILE A 53 10.98 14.49 16.81
CA ILE A 53 10.71 13.97 15.47
C ILE A 53 9.27 14.31 15.08
N VAL A 54 9.10 14.97 13.94
CA VAL A 54 7.81 15.16 13.28
C VAL A 54 7.81 14.26 12.05
N ILE A 55 6.92 13.27 12.03
CA ILE A 55 6.72 12.44 10.84
C ILE A 55 5.78 13.23 9.93
N PRO A 56 6.21 13.59 8.71
CA PRO A 56 5.35 14.31 7.79
C PRO A 56 4.13 13.46 7.42
N SER A 57 2.98 14.09 7.36
CA SER A 57 1.74 13.46 6.90
C SER A 57 1.77 13.27 5.37
N VAL A 58 2.50 14.14 4.67
CA VAL A 58 2.78 14.07 3.24
C VAL A 58 4.27 13.75 3.03
N PRO A 59 4.68 12.47 3.05
CA PRO A 59 6.09 12.09 2.86
C PRO A 59 6.63 12.41 1.47
N TYR A 60 5.74 12.60 0.48
CA TYR A 60 6.14 12.96 -0.89
C TYR A 60 5.01 13.66 -1.66
N TYR A 61 5.37 14.64 -2.49
CA TYR A 61 4.56 15.15 -3.58
C TYR A 61 5.46 15.57 -4.75
N GLY A 62 4.96 15.42 -5.98
CA GLY A 62 5.73 15.74 -7.19
C GLY A 62 4.91 15.64 -8.47
N MET A 63 5.50 16.06 -9.58
CA MET A 63 4.87 15.97 -10.91
C MET A 63 5.09 14.59 -11.53
N ILE A 64 4.04 14.05 -12.15
CA ILE A 64 4.09 12.88 -13.04
C ILE A 64 3.78 13.37 -14.45
N GLY A 65 4.80 13.33 -15.31
CA GLY A 65 4.75 13.90 -16.65
C GLY A 65 4.43 15.40 -16.64
N ASP A 66 3.86 15.89 -17.74
CA ASP A 66 3.74 17.35 -17.99
C ASP A 66 2.50 18.02 -17.36
N GLY A 67 1.77 17.34 -16.48
CA GLY A 67 0.50 17.89 -16.00
C GLY A 67 -0.21 17.22 -14.83
N THR A 68 0.28 16.09 -14.33
CA THR A 68 -0.36 15.41 -13.19
C THR A 68 0.45 15.66 -11.93
N GLY A 69 -0.15 16.28 -10.92
CA GLY A 69 0.44 16.33 -9.59
C GLY A 69 0.09 15.05 -8.82
N TYR A 70 1.06 14.53 -8.07
CA TYR A 70 0.89 13.37 -7.19
C TYR A 70 1.16 13.78 -5.75
N ILE A 71 0.30 13.33 -4.83
CA ILE A 71 0.44 13.57 -3.39
C ILE A 71 0.30 12.23 -2.67
N ARG A 72 1.37 11.81 -1.98
CA ARG A 72 1.34 10.67 -1.06
C ARG A 72 0.94 11.16 0.32
N PHE A 73 -0.18 10.68 0.87
CA PHE A 73 -0.71 11.15 2.16
C PHE A 73 -1.00 9.98 3.11
N THR A 74 -0.22 9.86 4.19
CA THR A 74 -0.10 8.61 4.96
C THR A 74 -0.72 8.62 6.34
N ASN A 75 -1.00 9.78 6.96
CA ASN A 75 -1.59 9.85 8.30
C ASN A 75 -2.46 11.10 8.54
N PHE A 76 -3.55 10.97 9.29
CA PHE A 76 -4.40 12.10 9.71
C PHE A 76 -4.04 12.59 11.12
N THR A 77 -2.86 13.19 11.26
CA THR A 77 -2.45 13.88 12.50
C THR A 77 -2.90 15.33 12.51
N GLN A 78 -2.79 16.00 13.67
CA GLN A 78 -3.14 17.41 13.79
C GLN A 78 -2.39 18.27 12.76
N ASN A 79 -3.13 19.13 12.05
CA ASN A 79 -2.66 20.04 11.01
C ASN A 79 -2.15 19.35 9.72
N CYS A 80 -2.42 18.05 9.51
CA CYS A 80 -2.02 17.38 8.28
C CYS A 80 -2.67 17.97 7.03
N SER A 81 -3.86 18.58 7.17
CA SER A 81 -4.54 19.26 6.08
C SER A 81 -3.77 20.46 5.52
N ASP A 82 -2.94 21.12 6.32
CA ASP A 82 -2.06 22.19 5.85
C ASP A 82 -0.90 21.64 4.99
N GLU A 83 -0.36 20.46 5.31
CA GLU A 83 0.66 19.81 4.48
C GLU A 83 0.10 19.45 3.10
N VAL A 84 -1.11 18.87 3.05
CA VAL A 84 -1.78 18.54 1.77
C VAL A 84 -2.15 19.81 1.00
N ARG A 85 -2.61 20.87 1.69
CA ARG A 85 -2.85 22.18 1.09
C ARG A 85 -1.58 22.73 0.43
N ASN A 86 -0.46 22.71 1.14
CA ASN A 86 0.81 23.21 0.64
C ASN A 86 1.29 22.40 -0.58
N ALA A 87 1.22 21.07 -0.50
CA ALA A 87 1.53 20.19 -1.63
C ALA A 87 0.67 20.52 -2.86
N LEU A 88 -0.65 20.63 -2.69
CA LEU A 88 -1.58 20.99 -3.76
C LEU A 88 -1.27 22.38 -4.35
N THR A 89 -1.02 23.38 -3.51
CA THR A 89 -0.68 24.74 -3.98
C THR A 89 0.65 24.76 -4.74
N ASN A 90 1.68 24.06 -4.27
CA ASN A 90 2.96 23.98 -4.95
C ASN A 90 2.84 23.28 -6.30
N LEU A 91 2.17 22.13 -6.35
CA LEU A 91 1.92 21.41 -7.61
C LEU A 91 1.15 22.27 -8.63
N LYS A 92 0.17 23.06 -8.17
CA LYS A 92 -0.54 24.00 -9.05
C LYS A 92 0.36 25.12 -9.58
N ASN A 93 1.27 25.64 -8.74
CA ASN A 93 2.27 26.62 -9.18
C ASN A 93 3.25 26.00 -10.18
N ASP A 94 3.49 24.69 -10.09
CA ASP A 94 4.27 23.88 -11.03
C ASP A 94 3.43 23.38 -12.22
N ASN A 95 2.27 24.00 -12.48
CA ASN A 95 1.37 23.75 -13.61
C ASN A 95 0.67 22.38 -13.60
N ALA A 96 0.47 21.75 -12.44
CA ALA A 96 -0.42 20.61 -12.31
C ALA A 96 -1.85 20.99 -12.74
N ARG A 97 -2.40 20.23 -13.69
CA ARG A 97 -3.75 20.38 -14.24
C ARG A 97 -4.72 19.36 -13.67
N GLN A 98 -4.22 18.34 -12.99
CA GLN A 98 -4.97 17.23 -12.41
C GLN A 98 -4.17 16.62 -11.26
N ILE A 99 -4.85 15.99 -10.29
CA ILE A 99 -4.24 15.48 -9.06
C ILE A 99 -4.54 14.01 -8.85
N VAL A 100 -3.51 13.25 -8.49
CA VAL A 100 -3.61 11.94 -7.87
C VAL A 100 -3.33 12.08 -6.38
N LEU A 101 -4.32 11.79 -5.55
CA LEU A 101 -4.20 11.74 -4.09
C LEU A 101 -4.12 10.28 -3.64
N ASP A 102 -2.92 9.83 -3.28
CA ASP A 102 -2.67 8.45 -2.87
C ASP A 102 -2.72 8.33 -1.34
N ILE A 103 -3.76 7.65 -0.85
CA ILE A 103 -3.98 7.39 0.57
C ILE A 103 -3.88 5.89 0.92
N ARG A 104 -3.26 5.09 0.04
CA ARG A 104 -3.05 3.65 0.30
C ARG A 104 -2.23 3.45 1.57
N GLY A 105 -2.62 2.50 2.41
CA GLY A 105 -1.92 2.22 3.67
C GLY A 105 -2.21 3.20 4.81
N ASN A 106 -3.04 4.24 4.58
CA ASN A 106 -3.35 5.23 5.61
C ASN A 106 -4.48 4.72 6.54
N PRO A 107 -4.21 4.43 7.82
CA PRO A 107 -5.18 3.86 8.76
C PRO A 107 -6.20 4.88 9.27
N GLY A 108 -6.11 6.14 8.82
CA GLY A 108 -6.97 7.24 9.21
C GLY A 108 -6.35 8.07 10.34
N GLY A 109 -7.20 8.56 11.25
CA GLY A 109 -6.80 9.45 12.35
C GLY A 109 -7.92 10.43 12.66
N LEU A 110 -7.61 11.72 12.75
CA LEU A 110 -8.57 12.75 13.14
C LEU A 110 -9.66 12.94 12.07
N LEU A 111 -10.93 12.80 12.47
CA LEU A 111 -12.08 13.00 11.59
C LEU A 111 -12.15 14.43 11.05
N THR A 112 -11.83 15.42 11.87
CA THR A 112 -11.86 16.83 11.47
C THR A 112 -10.88 17.12 10.35
N GLU A 113 -9.70 16.49 10.36
CA GLU A 113 -8.72 16.62 9.28
C GLU A 113 -9.25 16.02 7.97
N ALA A 114 -10.03 14.92 8.02
CA ALA A 114 -10.67 14.40 6.80
C ALA A 114 -11.63 15.42 6.16
N VAL A 115 -12.38 16.15 6.99
CA VAL A 115 -13.28 17.22 6.51
C VAL A 115 -12.48 18.34 5.87
N ASP A 116 -11.40 18.78 6.51
CA ASP A 116 -10.53 19.83 5.99
C ASP A 116 -9.83 19.42 4.68
N ILE A 117 -9.39 18.16 4.56
CA ILE A 117 -8.81 17.60 3.33
C ILE A 117 -9.82 17.64 2.18
N VAL A 118 -11.08 17.19 2.40
CA VAL A 118 -12.11 17.27 1.35
C VAL A 118 -12.44 18.73 1.01
N ASN A 119 -12.39 19.64 2.00
CA ASN A 119 -12.60 21.07 1.77
C ASN A 119 -11.53 21.67 0.83
N LEU A 120 -10.34 21.09 0.69
CA LEU A 120 -9.35 21.55 -0.29
C LEU A 120 -9.87 21.45 -1.73
N PHE A 121 -10.72 20.46 -1.99
CA PHE A 121 -11.28 20.16 -3.31
C PHE A 121 -12.76 20.53 -3.44
N MET A 122 -13.42 20.97 -2.38
CA MET A 122 -14.85 21.32 -2.39
C MET A 122 -15.12 22.55 -1.56
N GLY A 123 -15.85 23.51 -2.14
CA GLY A 123 -16.25 24.74 -1.45
C GLY A 123 -17.19 24.48 -0.27
N ALA A 124 -17.50 25.54 0.47
CA ALA A 124 -18.30 25.49 1.68
C ALA A 124 -19.73 24.95 1.46
N GLY A 125 -20.31 24.36 2.50
CA GLY A 125 -21.71 23.92 2.56
C GLY A 125 -21.96 22.46 2.21
N ASN A 126 -20.93 21.70 1.82
CA ASN A 126 -21.06 20.27 1.50
C ASN A 126 -20.94 19.44 2.78
N GLU A 127 -21.94 18.61 3.07
CA GLU A 127 -21.83 17.60 4.13
C GLU A 127 -20.83 16.51 3.71
N ILE A 128 -19.84 16.26 4.56
CA ILE A 128 -18.75 15.32 4.31
C ILE A 128 -18.95 14.04 5.10
N VAL A 129 -19.39 14.17 6.35
CA VAL A 129 -19.65 13.04 7.22
C VAL A 129 -20.64 13.45 8.30
N SER A 130 -21.52 12.53 8.68
CA SER A 130 -22.36 12.66 9.88
C SER A 130 -22.13 11.47 10.81
N THR A 131 -22.28 11.68 12.11
CA THR A 131 -22.20 10.64 13.12
C THR A 131 -23.58 10.39 13.70
N LYS A 132 -23.88 9.14 14.03
CA LYS A 132 -25.10 8.76 14.76
C LYS A 132 -24.73 7.82 15.89
N GLY A 133 -24.95 8.29 17.11
CA GLY A 133 -24.68 7.53 18.33
C GLY A 133 -25.93 6.91 18.92
N LYS A 134 -25.75 6.17 20.02
CA LYS A 134 -26.89 5.69 20.83
C LYS A 134 -27.64 6.83 21.54
N VAL A 135 -26.97 7.96 21.76
CA VAL A 135 -27.51 9.15 22.42
C VAL A 135 -27.26 10.37 21.55
N LYS A 136 -28.22 11.29 21.49
CA LYS A 136 -28.21 12.46 20.59
C LYS A 136 -26.98 13.34 20.71
N GLN A 137 -26.33 13.37 21.88
CA GLN A 137 -25.09 14.15 22.08
C GLN A 137 -23.90 13.67 21.22
N PHE A 138 -23.98 12.47 20.63
CA PHE A 138 -22.97 11.94 19.71
C PHE A 138 -23.41 12.03 18.24
N ASP A 139 -24.55 12.66 17.98
CA ASP A 139 -25.02 12.95 16.64
C ASP A 139 -24.42 14.29 16.21
N GLU A 140 -23.57 14.27 15.20
CA GLU A 140 -22.92 15.46 14.66
C GLU A 140 -22.94 15.41 13.12
N SER A 141 -22.92 16.58 12.49
CA SER A 141 -22.80 16.72 11.03
C SER A 141 -21.63 17.65 10.75
N PHE A 142 -20.73 17.20 9.89
CA PHE A 142 -19.52 17.91 9.51
C PHE A 142 -19.61 18.33 8.06
N LYS A 143 -19.45 19.63 7.83
CA LYS A 143 -19.54 20.23 6.50
C LYS A 143 -18.26 20.99 6.18
N THR A 144 -17.97 21.13 4.89
CA THR A 144 -16.97 22.10 4.43
C THR A 144 -17.41 23.51 4.82
N THR A 145 -16.49 24.34 5.29
CA THR A 145 -16.76 25.71 5.78
C THR A 145 -15.94 26.78 5.07
N LYS A 146 -14.85 26.39 4.40
CA LYS A 146 -13.90 27.29 3.75
C LYS A 146 -14.09 27.27 2.22
N SER A 147 -13.52 28.26 1.54
CA SER A 147 -13.32 28.17 0.08
C SER A 147 -12.34 27.04 -0.25
N ALA A 148 -12.57 26.35 -1.37
CA ALA A 148 -11.65 25.34 -1.86
C ALA A 148 -10.34 25.96 -2.36
N VAL A 149 -9.26 25.18 -2.32
CA VAL A 149 -8.02 25.50 -3.05
C VAL A 149 -8.24 25.32 -4.55
N ASP A 150 -8.97 24.26 -4.92
CA ASP A 150 -9.43 24.04 -6.29
C ASP A 150 -10.64 23.09 -6.35
N ASP A 151 -11.82 23.63 -6.62
CA ASP A 151 -13.05 22.86 -6.75
C ASP A 151 -13.27 22.27 -8.16
N LYS A 152 -12.36 22.51 -9.11
CA LYS A 152 -12.49 22.10 -10.52
C LYS A 152 -11.38 21.17 -10.98
N ILE A 153 -10.22 21.15 -10.33
CA ILE A 153 -9.10 20.30 -10.72
C ILE A 153 -9.54 18.82 -10.77
N PRO A 154 -9.37 18.11 -11.90
CA PRO A 154 -9.63 16.67 -11.96
C PRO A 154 -8.86 15.93 -10.88
N LEU A 155 -9.52 14.98 -10.21
CA LEU A 155 -9.02 14.33 -9.01
C LEU A 155 -9.27 12.82 -9.08
N VAL A 156 -8.20 12.04 -8.90
CA VAL A 156 -8.28 10.62 -8.58
C VAL A 156 -7.77 10.39 -7.16
N VAL A 157 -8.48 9.58 -6.38
CA VAL A 157 -8.04 9.11 -5.06
C VAL A 157 -7.71 7.64 -5.15
N ILE A 158 -6.49 7.26 -4.73
CA ILE A 158 -6.07 5.85 -4.71
C ILE A 158 -6.22 5.29 -3.29
N ILE A 159 -6.94 4.17 -3.17
CA ILE A 159 -7.17 3.46 -1.90
C ILE A 159 -6.77 1.99 -2.00
N ASN A 160 -6.54 1.37 -0.85
CA ASN A 160 -6.35 -0.08 -0.73
C ASN A 160 -7.01 -0.63 0.54
N ARG A 161 -6.87 -1.95 0.77
CA ARG A 161 -7.43 -2.65 1.94
C ARG A 161 -6.98 -2.11 3.30
N SER A 162 -5.86 -1.39 3.35
CA SER A 162 -5.32 -0.76 4.56
C SER A 162 -5.77 0.68 4.75
N SER A 163 -6.50 1.25 3.78
CA SER A 163 -7.10 2.57 3.89
C SER A 163 -8.32 2.49 4.82
N ALA A 164 -8.28 3.17 5.96
CA ALA A 164 -9.31 3.02 7.00
C ALA A 164 -9.78 4.36 7.59
N SER A 165 -10.99 4.37 8.15
CA SER A 165 -11.54 5.47 8.95
C SER A 165 -11.49 6.84 8.24
N ALA A 166 -10.68 7.80 8.68
CA ALA A 166 -10.57 9.11 8.06
C ALA A 166 -10.23 9.04 6.55
N SER A 167 -9.41 8.06 6.12
CA SER A 167 -9.12 7.79 4.70
C SER A 167 -10.39 7.42 3.92
N GLU A 168 -11.28 6.65 4.55
CA GLU A 168 -12.55 6.21 3.96
C GLU A 168 -13.57 7.35 3.92
N ILE A 169 -13.52 8.28 4.88
CA ILE A 169 -14.30 9.52 4.83
C ILE A 169 -13.85 10.38 3.64
N VAL A 170 -12.54 10.55 3.43
CA VAL A 170 -12.03 11.33 2.28
C VAL A 170 -12.42 10.68 0.95
N ALA A 171 -12.08 9.40 0.75
CA ALA A 171 -12.41 8.69 -0.50
C ALA A 171 -13.93 8.60 -0.71
N GLY A 172 -14.69 8.27 0.33
CA GLY A 172 -16.13 8.12 0.28
C GLY A 172 -16.86 9.44 0.01
N ALA A 173 -16.43 10.56 0.62
CA ALA A 173 -17.02 11.86 0.35
C ALA A 173 -16.68 12.35 -1.07
N ILE A 174 -15.44 12.18 -1.53
CA ILE A 174 -15.05 12.52 -2.89
C ILE A 174 -15.87 11.71 -3.92
N GLN A 175 -16.10 10.42 -3.64
CA GLN A 175 -16.93 9.55 -4.48
C GLN A 175 -18.41 9.95 -4.42
N ASP A 176 -18.99 10.05 -3.24
CA ASP A 176 -20.42 10.30 -3.01
C ASP A 176 -20.86 11.67 -3.53
N LEU A 177 -19.97 12.65 -3.52
CA LEU A 177 -20.22 14.00 -4.02
C LEU A 177 -19.86 14.18 -5.50
N ASP A 178 -19.40 13.10 -6.15
CA ASP A 178 -18.91 13.07 -7.53
C ASP A 178 -17.83 14.11 -7.81
N ARG A 179 -16.99 14.37 -6.80
CA ARG A 179 -15.88 15.31 -6.93
C ARG A 179 -14.68 14.68 -7.64
N GLY A 180 -14.50 13.37 -7.50
CA GLY A 180 -13.37 12.66 -8.08
C GLY A 180 -13.68 11.17 -8.26
N VAL A 181 -12.73 10.49 -8.89
CA VAL A 181 -12.79 9.05 -9.16
C VAL A 181 -11.93 8.32 -8.13
N VAL A 182 -12.44 7.21 -7.59
CA VAL A 182 -11.70 6.35 -6.66
C VAL A 182 -11.14 5.14 -7.39
N VAL A 183 -9.85 4.88 -7.22
CA VAL A 183 -9.11 3.78 -7.89
C VAL A 183 -8.43 2.89 -6.84
N GLY A 184 -8.25 1.61 -7.13
CA GLY A 184 -7.43 0.70 -6.33
C GLY A 184 -8.24 -0.47 -5.77
N GLN A 185 -8.09 -0.79 -4.49
CA GLN A 185 -8.81 -1.91 -3.86
C GLN A 185 -9.87 -1.40 -2.88
N ARG A 186 -10.89 -2.24 -2.62
CA ARG A 186 -11.84 -2.02 -1.53
C ARG A 186 -11.10 -1.69 -0.22
N SER A 187 -11.54 -0.64 0.46
CA SER A 187 -10.95 -0.16 1.71
C SER A 187 -11.28 -1.06 2.92
N TYR A 188 -10.77 -0.70 4.10
CA TYR A 188 -10.83 -1.55 5.29
C TYR A 188 -12.25 -1.81 5.82
N GLY A 189 -13.14 -0.81 5.76
CA GLY A 189 -14.51 -0.88 6.27
C GLY A 189 -14.68 -0.49 7.72
N LYS A 190 -13.96 0.54 8.20
CA LYS A 190 -14.10 1.05 9.58
C LYS A 190 -15.02 2.28 9.61
N GLY A 191 -16.30 2.04 9.81
CA GLY A 191 -17.39 3.02 9.94
C GLY A 191 -17.67 3.50 11.38
N LEU A 192 -16.72 3.37 12.31
CA LEU A 192 -16.93 3.63 13.75
C LEU A 192 -16.18 4.87 14.24
N VAL A 193 -16.83 5.61 15.13
CA VAL A 193 -16.25 6.76 15.85
C VAL A 193 -15.94 6.34 17.27
N GLN A 194 -14.71 6.62 17.69
CA GLN A 194 -14.21 6.29 19.03
C GLN A 194 -13.74 7.56 19.72
N ILE A 195 -14.05 7.68 21.01
CA ILE A 195 -13.54 8.74 21.87
C ILE A 195 -12.61 8.14 22.93
N THR A 196 -11.65 8.93 23.38
CA THR A 196 -10.84 8.60 24.56
C THR A 196 -11.39 9.29 25.79
N ARG A 197 -11.44 8.56 26.90
CA ARG A 197 -11.78 9.09 28.23
C ARG A 197 -10.61 8.84 29.16
N PRO A 198 -10.03 9.88 29.78
CA PRO A 198 -8.97 9.68 30.76
C PRO A 198 -9.51 8.91 31.96
N LEU A 199 -8.68 8.04 32.50
CA LEU A 199 -8.92 7.24 33.70
C LEU A 199 -7.80 7.50 34.72
N SER A 200 -7.95 6.98 35.93
CA SER A 200 -6.91 7.02 36.96
C SER A 200 -5.60 6.37 36.49
N TYR A 201 -4.50 6.71 37.15
CA TYR A 201 -3.17 6.14 36.88
C TYR A 201 -2.64 6.37 35.46
N ASN A 202 -2.96 7.53 34.85
CA ASN A 202 -2.52 7.90 33.50
C ASN A 202 -2.95 6.87 32.42
N THR A 203 -4.09 6.20 32.64
CA THR A 203 -4.70 5.29 31.67
C THR A 203 -5.82 5.97 30.89
N GLN A 204 -6.23 5.39 29.77
CA GLN A 204 -7.32 5.92 28.93
C GLN A 204 -8.24 4.79 28.48
N LEU A 205 -9.55 5.03 28.53
CA LEU A 205 -10.56 4.19 27.90
C LEU A 205 -10.83 4.70 26.49
N LYS A 206 -10.66 3.84 25.48
CA LYS A 206 -11.10 4.13 24.11
C LYS A 206 -12.42 3.40 23.87
N VAL A 207 -13.50 4.17 23.67
CA VAL A 207 -14.87 3.63 23.55
C VAL A 207 -15.52 4.08 22.25
N THR A 208 -16.17 3.14 21.56
CA THR A 208 -16.97 3.41 20.38
C THR A 208 -18.30 4.04 20.78
N THR A 209 -18.62 5.22 20.24
CA THR A 209 -19.82 5.98 20.62
C THR A 209 -20.82 6.16 19.49
N ALA A 210 -20.36 6.10 18.25
CA ALA A 210 -21.19 6.32 17.07
C ALA A 210 -20.72 5.52 15.85
N LYS A 211 -21.63 5.36 14.90
CA LYS A 211 -21.31 5.04 13.50
C LYS A 211 -21.22 6.35 12.73
N TYR A 212 -20.40 6.40 11.69
CA TYR A 212 -20.42 7.52 10.76
C TYR A 212 -21.03 7.13 9.42
N TYR A 213 -21.59 8.13 8.74
CA TYR A 213 -22.28 8.04 7.47
C TYR A 213 -21.69 9.09 6.53
N ILE A 214 -21.31 8.66 5.33
CA ILE A 214 -20.77 9.52 4.27
C ILE A 214 -21.92 10.08 3.41
N PRO A 215 -21.69 11.04 2.49
CA PRO A 215 -22.73 11.95 2.00
C PRO A 215 -23.93 11.32 1.30
N SER A 216 -23.78 10.13 0.70
CA SER A 216 -24.92 9.38 0.15
C SER A 216 -25.86 8.80 1.22
N GLY A 217 -25.49 8.91 2.50
CA GLY A 217 -26.20 8.35 3.64
C GLY A 217 -25.79 6.92 4.00
N ARG A 218 -24.78 6.35 3.32
CA ARG A 218 -24.31 4.97 3.55
C ARG A 218 -23.34 4.87 4.73
N CYS A 219 -23.42 3.75 5.44
CA CYS A 219 -22.48 3.38 6.51
C CYS A 219 -21.54 2.28 6.00
N ILE A 220 -20.25 2.58 5.92
CA ILE A 220 -19.27 1.70 5.27
C ILE A 220 -18.71 0.59 6.20
N GLN A 221 -19.23 0.50 7.42
CA GLN A 221 -18.80 -0.46 8.43
C GLN A 221 -18.92 -1.91 7.94
N ALA A 222 -17.80 -2.64 7.87
CA ALA A 222 -17.75 -4.01 7.37
C ALA A 222 -18.17 -5.06 8.40
N LEU A 223 -17.70 -4.91 9.65
CA LEU A 223 -17.97 -5.86 10.72
C LEU A 223 -19.31 -5.60 11.39
N ASP A 224 -20.11 -6.65 11.60
CA ASP A 224 -21.40 -6.57 12.29
C ASP A 224 -21.25 -6.81 13.80
N PHE A 225 -20.98 -5.73 14.52
CA PHE A 225 -20.92 -5.76 15.99
C PHE A 225 -22.31 -5.87 16.65
N SER A 226 -23.41 -5.72 15.90
CA SER A 226 -24.77 -5.82 16.45
C SER A 226 -25.24 -7.26 16.55
N HIS A 227 -24.71 -8.15 15.71
CA HIS A 227 -25.08 -9.58 15.66
C HIS A 227 -23.81 -10.44 15.63
N PRO A 228 -23.13 -10.61 16.77
CA PRO A 228 -22.00 -11.54 16.86
C PRO A 228 -22.46 -12.98 16.58
N ASN A 229 -21.55 -13.79 16.06
CA ASN A 229 -21.76 -15.21 15.84
C ASN A 229 -21.97 -15.96 17.16
N GLU A 230 -22.48 -17.20 17.10
CA GLU A 230 -22.72 -18.03 18.29
C GLU A 230 -21.45 -18.28 19.12
N ASP A 231 -20.28 -18.32 18.47
CA ASP A 231 -18.97 -18.46 19.11
C ASP A 231 -18.41 -17.13 19.67
N GLY A 232 -19.17 -16.04 19.57
CA GLY A 232 -18.79 -14.70 20.00
C GLY A 232 -17.88 -13.94 19.03
N SER A 233 -17.50 -14.55 17.90
CA SER A 233 -16.74 -13.87 16.85
C SER A 233 -17.60 -12.84 16.11
N VAL A 234 -16.96 -11.80 15.58
CA VAL A 234 -17.66 -10.75 14.83
C VAL A 234 -17.59 -11.07 13.34
N GLY A 235 -18.74 -11.33 12.74
CA GLY A 235 -18.88 -11.59 11.30
C GLY A 235 -18.74 -10.33 10.44
N ILE A 236 -18.47 -10.54 9.15
CA ILE A 236 -18.57 -9.51 8.12
C ILE A 236 -20.01 -9.48 7.63
N ILE A 237 -20.56 -8.28 7.40
CA ILE A 237 -21.88 -8.12 6.77
C ILE A 237 -21.84 -8.80 5.38
N PRO A 238 -22.64 -9.84 5.12
CA PRO A 238 -22.68 -10.50 3.83
C PRO A 238 -23.08 -9.54 2.71
N ASP A 239 -22.51 -9.73 1.52
CA ASP A 239 -22.83 -8.90 0.34
C ASP A 239 -24.33 -8.92 -0.02
N SER A 240 -25.07 -9.97 0.37
CA SER A 240 -26.53 -10.07 0.18
C SER A 240 -27.34 -9.12 1.07
N LEU A 241 -26.76 -8.64 2.17
CA LEU A 241 -27.39 -7.69 3.10
C LEU A 241 -26.96 -6.24 2.85
N ILE A 242 -26.02 -6.02 1.92
CA ILE A 242 -25.54 -4.69 1.55
C ILE A 242 -26.61 -3.94 0.73
N SER A 243 -26.91 -2.73 1.17
CA SER A 243 -27.87 -1.82 0.54
C SER A 243 -27.20 -0.95 -0.53
N LYS A 244 -27.96 -0.66 -1.58
CA LYS A 244 -27.54 0.25 -2.67
C LYS A 244 -27.94 1.69 -2.33
N PHE A 245 -27.01 2.60 -2.54
CA PHE A 245 -27.14 4.04 -2.42
C PHE A 245 -26.77 4.70 -3.75
N LYS A 246 -26.90 6.02 -3.81
CA LYS A 246 -26.53 6.80 -4.98
C LYS A 246 -25.63 7.97 -4.61
N THR A 247 -24.62 8.21 -5.42
CA THR A 247 -23.85 9.46 -5.39
C THR A 247 -24.73 10.62 -5.86
N ARG A 248 -24.24 11.85 -5.73
CA ARG A 248 -24.91 13.09 -6.13
C ARG A 248 -25.40 13.07 -7.60
N ASN A 249 -24.62 12.48 -8.50
CA ASN A 249 -24.90 12.33 -9.93
C ASN A 249 -25.55 10.98 -10.26
N GLY A 250 -25.83 10.13 -9.26
CA GLY A 250 -26.61 8.91 -9.42
C GLY A 250 -25.80 7.63 -9.64
N ARG A 251 -24.47 7.64 -9.45
CA ARG A 251 -23.67 6.40 -9.49
C ARG A 251 -24.12 5.45 -8.38
N VAL A 252 -24.23 4.16 -8.68
CA VAL A 252 -24.59 3.16 -7.66
C VAL A 252 -23.38 2.94 -6.75
N VAL A 253 -23.57 3.21 -5.47
CA VAL A 253 -22.60 2.92 -4.41
C VAL A 253 -23.25 2.03 -3.37
N LYS A 254 -22.45 1.37 -2.54
CA LYS A 254 -22.92 0.36 -1.58
C LYS A 254 -22.48 0.71 -0.17
N ASP A 255 -23.31 0.41 0.83
CA ASP A 255 -22.89 0.40 2.23
C ASP A 255 -22.13 -0.89 2.56
N GLY A 256 -21.64 -1.01 3.80
CA GLY A 256 -20.90 -2.18 4.25
C GLY A 256 -19.56 -2.40 3.53
N GLY A 257 -18.66 -3.13 4.17
CA GLY A 257 -17.43 -3.63 3.51
C GLY A 257 -16.39 -2.58 3.10
N GLY A 258 -16.53 -1.30 3.47
CA GLY A 258 -15.66 -0.21 3.05
C GLY A 258 -16.08 0.50 1.76
N ILE A 259 -15.23 1.40 1.29
CA ILE A 259 -15.34 2.08 0.00
C ILE A 259 -14.93 1.11 -1.10
N THR A 260 -15.87 0.75 -1.96
CA THR A 260 -15.58 0.10 -3.24
C THR A 260 -15.15 1.16 -4.26
N PRO A 261 -13.95 1.04 -4.86
CA PRO A 261 -13.47 1.95 -5.91
C PRO A 261 -14.40 2.00 -7.12
N ASP A 262 -14.34 3.10 -7.86
CA ASP A 262 -15.00 3.23 -9.17
C ASP A 262 -14.29 2.37 -10.22
N VAL A 263 -12.96 2.29 -10.12
CA VAL A 263 -12.10 1.42 -10.92
C VAL A 263 -11.33 0.53 -9.96
N GLU A 264 -11.74 -0.73 -9.88
CA GLU A 264 -11.09 -1.70 -9.00
C GLU A 264 -9.86 -2.26 -9.69
N MET A 265 -8.73 -2.22 -8.99
CA MET A 265 -7.47 -2.77 -9.41
C MET A 265 -6.79 -3.48 -8.25
N VAL A 266 -6.48 -4.74 -8.48
CA VAL A 266 -5.75 -5.58 -7.53
C VAL A 266 -4.31 -5.66 -8.02
N PRO A 267 -3.32 -5.19 -7.23
CA PRO A 267 -1.93 -5.30 -7.65
C PRO A 267 -1.52 -6.77 -7.71
N SER A 268 -0.62 -7.08 -8.64
CA SER A 268 -0.03 -8.41 -8.74
C SER A 268 0.64 -8.82 -7.43
N SER A 269 0.34 -10.04 -6.99
CA SER A 269 1.08 -10.68 -5.91
C SER A 269 2.51 -10.92 -6.35
N LEU A 270 3.46 -10.72 -5.44
CA LEU A 270 4.84 -11.09 -5.69
C LEU A 270 4.95 -12.60 -6.00
N SER A 271 5.84 -12.97 -6.90
CA SER A 271 6.25 -14.35 -7.11
C SER A 271 6.81 -14.93 -5.81
N LYS A 272 6.80 -16.27 -5.71
CA LYS A 272 7.27 -16.94 -4.49
C LYS A 272 8.75 -16.63 -4.22
N ILE A 273 9.59 -16.58 -5.26
CA ILE A 273 11.00 -16.21 -5.11
C ILE A 273 11.16 -14.78 -4.58
N ALA A 274 10.47 -13.80 -5.16
CA ALA A 274 10.54 -12.41 -4.74
C ALA A 274 10.05 -12.24 -3.29
N THR A 275 8.97 -12.93 -2.92
CA THR A 275 8.45 -12.99 -1.54
C THR A 275 9.51 -13.53 -0.57
N GLU A 276 10.16 -14.64 -0.91
CA GLU A 276 11.20 -15.24 -0.08
C GLU A 276 12.44 -14.35 0.04
N LEU A 277 12.86 -13.71 -1.04
CA LEU A 277 13.96 -12.76 -1.06
C LEU A 277 13.65 -11.53 -0.18
N TYR A 278 12.41 -11.05 -0.21
CA TYR A 278 11.99 -9.88 0.58
C TYR A 278 11.85 -10.23 2.07
N ILE A 279 11.05 -11.22 2.44
CA ILE A 279 10.75 -11.56 3.84
C ILE A 279 11.99 -12.03 4.60
N ARG A 280 12.93 -12.69 3.92
CA ARG A 280 14.20 -13.15 4.51
C ARG A 280 15.31 -12.12 4.40
N ASN A 281 14.99 -10.87 4.06
CA ASN A 281 15.88 -9.71 3.99
C ASN A 281 17.04 -9.83 2.98
N TYR A 282 16.96 -10.69 1.96
CA TYR A 282 17.99 -10.74 0.92
C TYR A 282 18.03 -9.48 0.07
N ILE A 283 16.87 -8.90 -0.24
CA ILE A 283 16.74 -7.61 -0.93
C ILE A 283 17.36 -6.50 -0.08
N PHE A 284 16.97 -6.43 1.21
CA PHE A 284 17.50 -5.46 2.18
C PHE A 284 19.02 -5.57 2.36
N ASP A 285 19.54 -6.78 2.58
CA ASP A 285 20.96 -7.02 2.81
C ASP A 285 21.79 -6.65 1.58
N TYR A 286 21.32 -7.04 0.39
CA TYR A 286 22.00 -6.71 -0.86
C TYR A 286 22.00 -5.21 -1.13
N ALA A 287 20.86 -4.55 -1.00
CA ALA A 287 20.77 -3.10 -1.17
C ALA A 287 21.68 -2.34 -0.21
N THR A 288 21.85 -2.84 1.02
CA THR A 288 22.79 -2.27 2.01
C THR A 288 24.22 -2.43 1.54
N ARG A 289 24.60 -3.62 1.08
CA ARG A 289 25.92 -3.86 0.49
C ARG A 289 26.17 -2.95 -0.70
N TYR A 290 25.20 -2.85 -1.61
CA TYR A 290 25.26 -2.02 -2.80
C TYR A 290 25.50 -0.54 -2.46
N TYR A 291 24.77 0.00 -1.47
CA TYR A 291 24.95 1.37 -1.01
C TYR A 291 26.37 1.65 -0.53
N TRP A 292 26.95 0.74 0.26
CA TRP A 292 28.30 0.91 0.80
C TRP A 292 29.41 0.68 -0.23
N SER A 293 29.16 -0.08 -1.29
CA SER A 293 30.11 -0.25 -2.40
C SER A 293 30.00 0.85 -3.47
N HIS A 294 28.91 1.61 -3.51
CA HIS A 294 28.66 2.67 -4.50
C HIS A 294 28.39 4.04 -3.84
N PRO A 295 29.28 4.56 -2.98
CA PRO A 295 29.02 5.82 -2.30
C PRO A 295 28.88 6.98 -3.31
N GLY A 296 27.89 7.85 -3.09
CA GLY A 296 27.83 9.16 -3.75
C GLY A 296 26.85 9.32 -4.92
N LEU A 297 25.84 8.47 -5.06
CA LEU A 297 24.69 8.76 -5.95
C LEU A 297 23.98 10.02 -5.46
N LYS A 298 23.91 11.06 -6.31
CA LYS A 298 23.37 12.39 -5.95
C LYS A 298 21.99 12.70 -6.53
N THR A 299 21.62 12.07 -7.65
CA THR A 299 20.36 12.32 -8.35
C THR A 299 19.79 11.02 -8.93
N PHE A 300 18.48 10.96 -9.11
CA PHE A 300 17.79 9.79 -9.66
C PHE A 300 18.14 9.49 -11.10
N ASP A 301 18.33 10.54 -11.92
CA ASP A 301 18.52 10.40 -13.38
C ASP A 301 19.81 9.66 -13.77
N VAL A 302 20.72 9.48 -12.81
CA VAL A 302 21.99 8.78 -12.99
C VAL A 302 21.93 7.33 -12.49
N PHE A 303 20.88 6.96 -11.76
CA PHE A 303 20.73 5.60 -11.26
C PHE A 303 20.25 4.66 -12.37
N SER A 304 20.95 3.54 -12.51
CA SER A 304 20.54 2.43 -13.36
C SER A 304 21.02 1.14 -12.72
N PHE A 305 20.08 0.22 -12.48
CA PHE A 305 20.42 -1.13 -12.02
C PHE A 305 20.75 -2.00 -13.23
N THR A 306 22.03 -2.27 -13.43
CA THR A 306 22.54 -2.90 -14.66
C THR A 306 22.42 -4.41 -14.65
N ASP A 307 22.63 -5.05 -15.81
CA ASP A 307 22.79 -6.51 -15.90
C ASP A 307 23.93 -7.01 -15.00
N GLN A 308 25.01 -6.24 -14.89
CA GLN A 308 26.15 -6.59 -14.05
C GLN A 308 25.81 -6.54 -12.55
N ASP A 309 24.98 -5.59 -12.13
CA ASP A 309 24.48 -5.51 -10.75
C ASP A 309 23.56 -6.70 -10.43
N TYR A 310 22.71 -7.08 -11.38
CA TYR A 310 21.87 -8.27 -11.25
C TYR A 310 22.71 -9.55 -11.14
N ASP A 311 23.79 -9.67 -11.92
CA ASP A 311 24.73 -10.78 -11.80
C ASP A 311 25.47 -10.80 -10.45
N ASP A 312 25.88 -9.64 -9.91
CA ASP A 312 26.44 -9.55 -8.55
C ASP A 312 25.40 -9.96 -7.49
N PHE A 313 24.12 -9.61 -7.67
CA PHE A 313 23.04 -10.09 -6.81
C PHE A 313 22.89 -11.61 -6.84
N LYS A 314 22.92 -12.24 -8.03
CA LYS A 314 22.91 -13.72 -8.14
C LYS A 314 24.10 -14.36 -7.42
N ASN A 315 25.29 -13.79 -7.57
CA ASN A 315 26.49 -14.25 -6.87
C ASN A 315 26.37 -14.09 -5.35
N TYR A 316 25.76 -12.98 -4.90
CA TYR A 316 25.44 -12.76 -3.50
C TYR A 316 24.52 -13.86 -2.96
N LEU A 317 23.43 -14.18 -3.66
CA LEU A 317 22.51 -15.26 -3.27
C LEU A 317 23.22 -16.62 -3.18
N ALA A 318 24.08 -16.94 -4.16
CA ALA A 318 24.87 -18.17 -4.17
C ALA A 318 25.83 -18.23 -2.96
N SER A 319 26.53 -17.13 -2.65
CA SER A 319 27.45 -17.06 -1.49
C SER A 319 26.75 -17.26 -0.14
N ARG A 320 25.45 -16.97 -0.08
CA ARG A 320 24.59 -17.13 1.10
C ARG A 320 23.86 -18.47 1.11
N ASN A 321 24.10 -19.33 0.12
CA ASN A 321 23.40 -20.60 -0.08
C ASN A 321 21.88 -20.43 -0.08
N PHE A 322 21.38 -19.34 -0.69
CA PHE A 322 19.96 -19.09 -0.77
C PHE A 322 19.26 -20.23 -1.52
N ASN A 323 18.17 -20.71 -0.95
CA ASN A 323 17.27 -21.69 -1.52
C ASN A 323 15.88 -21.46 -0.93
N TYR A 324 14.86 -21.94 -1.63
CA TYR A 324 13.48 -21.87 -1.18
C TYR A 324 12.69 -23.07 -1.72
N ARG A 325 11.43 -23.20 -1.31
CA ARG A 325 10.48 -24.17 -1.87
C ARG A 325 9.19 -23.47 -2.25
N THR A 326 8.57 -23.95 -3.31
CA THR A 326 7.24 -23.46 -3.70
C THR A 326 6.15 -24.21 -2.94
N ILE A 327 4.99 -23.58 -2.78
CA ILE A 327 3.81 -24.26 -2.23
C ILE A 327 3.41 -25.41 -3.15
N THR A 328 3.49 -25.22 -4.47
CA THR A 328 3.23 -26.26 -5.47
C THR A 328 4.10 -27.50 -5.28
N GLU A 329 5.41 -27.32 -5.07
CA GLU A 329 6.34 -28.41 -4.79
C GLU A 329 5.99 -29.12 -3.47
N MET A 330 5.66 -28.36 -2.43
CA MET A 330 5.24 -28.92 -1.14
C MET A 330 3.95 -29.74 -1.27
N SER A 331 2.94 -29.19 -1.96
CA SER A 331 1.66 -29.87 -2.21
C SER A 331 1.82 -31.11 -3.08
N LEU A 332 2.69 -31.09 -4.09
CA LEU A 332 2.97 -32.28 -4.90
C LEU A 332 3.65 -33.36 -4.08
N ASN A 333 4.61 -33.01 -3.22
CA ASN A 333 5.27 -33.96 -2.33
C ASN A 333 4.30 -34.57 -1.30
N GLU A 334 3.35 -33.77 -0.80
CA GLU A 334 2.27 -34.25 0.06
C GLU A 334 1.35 -35.21 -0.69
N LEU A 335 0.94 -34.86 -1.92
CA LEU A 335 0.13 -35.72 -2.78
C LEU A 335 0.84 -37.05 -3.06
N ILE A 336 2.13 -37.03 -3.42
CA ILE A 336 2.94 -38.23 -3.63
C ILE A 336 2.99 -39.08 -2.35
N THR A 337 3.11 -38.44 -1.19
CA THR A 337 3.14 -39.14 0.11
C THR A 337 1.81 -39.85 0.39
N ASN A 338 0.69 -39.20 0.13
CA ASN A 338 -0.64 -39.77 0.32
C ASN A 338 -0.90 -40.89 -0.72
N ALA A 339 -0.56 -40.66 -1.99
CA ALA A 339 -0.68 -41.66 -3.04
C ALA A 339 0.13 -42.94 -2.75
N LYS A 340 1.31 -42.83 -2.10
CA LYS A 340 2.08 -43.99 -1.63
C LYS A 340 1.37 -44.76 -0.52
N LYS A 341 0.80 -44.06 0.47
CA LYS A 341 0.03 -44.68 1.57
C LYS A 341 -1.21 -45.41 1.06
N GLU A 342 -1.87 -44.83 0.08
CA GLU A 342 -3.08 -45.36 -0.55
C GLU A 342 -2.79 -46.34 -1.70
N LYS A 343 -1.51 -46.61 -1.99
CA LYS A 343 -1.02 -47.52 -3.05
C LYS A 343 -1.36 -47.10 -4.49
N TYR A 344 -1.75 -45.85 -4.71
CA TYR A 344 -1.94 -45.27 -6.04
C TYR A 344 -0.64 -44.87 -6.73
N TYR A 345 0.43 -44.58 -5.97
CA TYR A 345 1.69 -44.11 -6.53
C TYR A 345 2.32 -45.11 -7.51
N ASP A 346 2.40 -46.38 -7.14
CA ASP A 346 3.05 -47.39 -7.98
C ASP A 346 2.30 -47.64 -9.30
N ILE A 347 0.97 -47.43 -9.30
CA ILE A 347 0.11 -47.55 -10.49
C ILE A 347 0.34 -46.38 -11.47
N HIS A 348 0.67 -45.19 -10.93
CA HIS A 348 0.80 -43.95 -11.70
C HIS A 348 2.19 -43.32 -11.59
N LYS A 349 3.23 -44.15 -11.44
CA LYS A 349 4.59 -43.70 -11.10
C LYS A 349 5.17 -42.74 -12.14
N GLU A 350 4.94 -43.00 -13.42
CA GLU A 350 5.42 -42.15 -14.52
C GLU A 350 4.80 -40.75 -14.44
N LEU A 351 3.48 -40.66 -14.27
CA LEU A 351 2.77 -39.39 -14.10
C LEU A 351 3.31 -38.57 -12.93
N PHE A 352 3.51 -39.19 -11.76
CA PHE A 352 4.08 -38.48 -10.61
C PHE A 352 5.52 -38.02 -10.85
N SER A 353 6.31 -38.81 -11.60
CA SER A 353 7.70 -38.46 -11.91
C SER A 353 7.78 -37.31 -12.92
N GLU A 354 6.90 -37.31 -13.93
CA GLU A 354 6.76 -36.20 -14.89
C GLU A 354 6.29 -34.92 -14.19
N LEU A 355 5.22 -34.99 -13.40
CA LEU A 355 4.75 -33.84 -12.61
C LEU A 355 5.84 -33.30 -11.69
N GLN A 356 6.61 -34.17 -11.03
CA GLN A 356 7.71 -33.73 -10.17
C GLN A 356 8.82 -33.05 -10.98
N LYS A 357 9.17 -33.57 -12.16
CA LYS A 357 10.15 -32.96 -13.03
C LYS A 357 9.70 -31.58 -13.52
N ASP A 358 8.45 -31.47 -13.97
CA ASP A 358 7.93 -30.26 -14.62
C ASP A 358 7.55 -29.16 -13.62
N LEU A 359 7.18 -29.53 -12.39
CA LEU A 359 6.82 -28.58 -11.33
C LEU A 359 7.96 -28.28 -10.36
N ASN A 360 9.09 -28.97 -10.46
CA ASN A 360 10.29 -28.60 -9.72
C ASN A 360 10.81 -27.25 -10.23
N HIS A 361 10.81 -26.27 -9.34
CA HIS A 361 11.43 -24.98 -9.64
C HIS A 361 12.96 -25.13 -9.70
N THR A 362 13.61 -24.24 -10.44
CA THR A 362 15.07 -24.07 -10.35
C THR A 362 15.37 -22.61 -10.10
N LEU A 363 16.27 -22.34 -9.15
CA LEU A 363 16.58 -20.99 -8.73
C LEU A 363 17.04 -20.11 -9.91
N ASP A 364 17.87 -20.65 -10.81
CA ASP A 364 18.37 -19.92 -11.98
C ASP A 364 17.25 -19.55 -12.98
N ASN A 365 16.35 -20.48 -13.25
CA ASN A 365 15.18 -20.22 -14.10
C ASN A 365 14.27 -19.16 -13.47
N ASP A 366 14.01 -19.24 -12.16
CA ASP A 366 13.13 -18.30 -11.47
C ASP A 366 13.75 -16.90 -11.40
N LEU A 367 15.05 -16.79 -11.14
CA LEU A 367 15.77 -15.51 -11.19
C LEU A 367 15.69 -14.89 -12.59
N THR A 368 15.67 -15.71 -13.64
CA THR A 368 15.52 -15.23 -15.02
C THR A 368 14.08 -14.82 -15.33
N THR A 369 13.10 -15.67 -14.96
CA THR A 369 11.67 -15.46 -15.26
C THR A 369 11.09 -14.27 -14.49
N PHE A 370 11.46 -14.12 -13.22
CA PHE A 370 10.97 -13.07 -12.33
C PHE A 370 11.95 -11.90 -12.20
N ARG A 371 12.89 -11.77 -13.15
CA ARG A 371 13.94 -10.74 -13.13
C ARG A 371 13.40 -9.33 -12.87
N ASN A 372 12.42 -8.90 -13.66
CA ASN A 372 11.88 -7.53 -13.58
C ASN A 372 11.27 -7.22 -12.21
N GLU A 373 10.57 -8.19 -11.63
CA GLU A 373 9.95 -8.06 -10.32
C GLU A 373 11.01 -7.92 -9.21
N ILE A 374 12.04 -8.78 -9.27
CA ILE A 374 13.17 -8.76 -8.32
C ILE A 374 13.96 -7.46 -8.46
N THR A 375 14.22 -7.02 -9.70
CA THR A 375 14.90 -5.74 -9.97
C THR A 375 14.13 -4.59 -9.37
N GLY A 376 12.80 -4.51 -9.57
CA GLY A 376 11.99 -3.45 -8.97
C GLY A 376 12.13 -3.38 -7.45
N LEU A 377 12.08 -4.52 -6.76
CA LEU A 377 12.31 -4.60 -5.31
C LEU A 377 13.73 -4.15 -4.91
N LEU A 378 14.74 -4.51 -5.68
CA LEU A 378 16.13 -4.09 -5.43
C LEU A 378 16.29 -2.59 -5.63
N GLU A 379 15.75 -2.02 -6.70
CA GLU A 379 15.82 -0.59 -7.00
C GLU A 379 15.13 0.25 -5.93
N ASP A 380 13.91 -0.12 -5.54
CA ASP A 380 13.15 0.53 -4.46
C ASP A 380 13.97 0.57 -3.16
N GLU A 381 14.51 -0.59 -2.77
CA GLU A 381 15.28 -0.75 -1.55
C GLU A 381 16.62 -0.01 -1.62
N ILE A 382 17.31 -0.02 -2.76
CA ILE A 382 18.57 0.70 -2.98
C ILE A 382 18.33 2.21 -2.93
N LEU A 383 17.34 2.72 -3.65
CA LEU A 383 17.05 4.16 -3.71
C LEU A 383 16.58 4.71 -2.35
N GLY A 384 15.88 3.90 -1.56
CA GLY A 384 15.56 4.22 -0.18
C GLY A 384 16.78 4.50 0.71
N ARG A 385 17.98 4.00 0.35
CA ARG A 385 19.23 4.28 1.10
C ARG A 385 19.90 5.58 0.70
N TYR A 386 19.71 6.03 -0.53
CA TYR A 386 20.29 7.28 -1.03
C TYR A 386 19.39 8.48 -0.78
N PHE A 387 18.08 8.29 -0.95
CA PHE A 387 17.11 9.38 -1.02
C PHE A 387 15.97 9.24 -0.01
N TYR A 388 16.10 8.30 0.93
CA TYR A 388 15.11 8.03 1.97
C TYR A 388 13.72 7.69 1.40
N GLU A 389 12.68 7.82 2.23
CA GLU A 389 11.30 7.48 1.87
C GLU A 389 10.81 8.26 0.64
N SER A 390 11.11 9.57 0.56
CA SER A 390 10.67 10.40 -0.57
C SER A 390 11.20 9.90 -1.91
N GLY A 391 12.45 9.43 -1.96
CA GLY A 391 13.02 8.93 -3.19
C GLY A 391 12.57 7.53 -3.59
N SER A 392 12.29 6.67 -2.61
CA SER A 392 11.64 5.39 -2.87
C SER A 392 10.23 5.59 -3.43
N ILE A 393 9.48 6.58 -2.92
CA ILE A 393 8.17 6.93 -3.48
C ILE A 393 8.31 7.49 -4.90
N GLU A 394 9.20 8.46 -5.13
CA GLU A 394 9.44 9.05 -6.46
C GLU A 394 9.81 8.02 -7.53
N TRP A 395 10.54 6.97 -7.15
CA TRP A 395 10.87 5.86 -8.04
C TRP A 395 9.66 4.95 -8.29
N SER A 396 9.06 4.43 -7.22
CA SER A 396 7.99 3.43 -7.30
C SER A 396 6.77 3.93 -8.07
N ILE A 397 6.42 5.22 -8.00
CA ILE A 397 5.28 5.78 -8.75
C ILE A 397 5.44 5.71 -10.28
N LYS A 398 6.66 5.50 -10.80
CA LYS A 398 6.92 5.38 -12.25
C LYS A 398 6.41 4.05 -12.81
N THR A 399 6.37 3.01 -11.98
CA THR A 399 6.00 1.64 -12.36
C THR A 399 4.76 1.15 -11.63
N ASP A 400 4.27 1.88 -10.63
CA ASP A 400 3.06 1.52 -9.89
C ASP A 400 1.82 1.52 -10.79
N GLU A 401 1.27 0.33 -11.00
CA GLU A 401 0.10 0.11 -11.87
C GLU A 401 -1.10 0.97 -11.48
N GLN A 402 -1.35 1.17 -10.18
CA GLN A 402 -2.47 1.97 -9.68
C GLN A 402 -2.28 3.47 -9.90
N VAL A 403 -1.04 3.95 -9.77
CA VAL A 403 -0.72 5.33 -10.13
C VAL A 403 -0.83 5.53 -11.64
N LEU A 404 -0.28 4.62 -12.45
CA LEU A 404 -0.36 4.68 -13.90
C LEU A 404 -1.81 4.67 -14.40
N LYS A 405 -2.68 3.82 -13.82
CA LYS A 405 -4.11 3.82 -14.13
C LYS A 405 -4.79 5.12 -13.74
N ALA A 406 -4.48 5.66 -12.56
CA ALA A 406 -5.02 6.94 -12.11
C ALA A 406 -4.68 8.07 -13.11
N VAL A 407 -3.43 8.13 -13.56
CA VAL A 407 -2.96 9.07 -14.59
C VAL A 407 -3.68 8.83 -15.92
N GLU A 408 -3.84 7.57 -16.35
CA GLU A 408 -4.55 7.21 -17.59
C GLU A 408 -6.00 7.71 -17.57
N ILE A 409 -6.71 7.49 -16.46
CA ILE A 409 -8.10 7.94 -16.28
C ILE A 409 -8.19 9.46 -16.37
N LEU A 410 -7.29 10.19 -15.69
CA LEU A 410 -7.26 11.65 -15.70
C LEU A 410 -6.97 12.21 -17.11
N ASN A 411 -6.05 11.58 -17.85
CA ASN A 411 -5.71 11.97 -19.22
C ASN A 411 -6.86 11.73 -20.22
N LYS A 412 -7.75 10.76 -19.95
CA LYS A 412 -8.92 10.46 -20.77
C LYS A 412 -10.16 11.17 -20.21
N SER A 413 -10.27 12.47 -20.49
CA SER A 413 -11.36 13.32 -19.97
C SER A 413 -12.77 12.78 -20.22
N GLN A 414 -13.02 12.13 -21.36
CA GLN A 414 -14.29 11.46 -21.64
C GLN A 414 -14.56 10.29 -20.70
N ASP A 415 -13.55 9.47 -20.41
CA ASP A 415 -13.67 8.34 -19.49
C ASP A 415 -13.88 8.81 -18.06
N TYR A 416 -13.07 9.78 -17.60
CA TYR A 416 -13.22 10.41 -16.29
C TYR A 416 -14.63 10.97 -16.09
N ASN A 417 -15.13 11.76 -17.04
CA ASN A 417 -16.47 12.33 -16.97
C ASN A 417 -17.59 11.28 -17.09
N SER A 418 -17.38 10.22 -17.88
CA SER A 418 -18.32 9.11 -18.01
C SER A 418 -18.48 8.35 -16.68
N ILE A 419 -17.37 8.15 -15.97
CA ILE A 419 -17.38 7.57 -14.61
C ILE A 419 -18.18 8.48 -13.69
N LEU A 420 -17.85 9.77 -13.59
CA LEU A 420 -18.55 10.73 -12.70
C LEU A 420 -20.04 10.93 -13.02
N GLN A 421 -20.47 10.65 -14.26
CA GLN A 421 -21.88 10.69 -14.68
C GLN A 421 -22.61 9.36 -14.48
N GLY A 422 -21.92 8.31 -14.02
CA GLY A 422 -22.48 6.97 -13.86
C GLY A 422 -22.84 6.27 -15.17
N LYS A 423 -22.20 6.66 -16.29
CA LYS A 423 -22.41 6.07 -17.62
C LYS A 423 -21.52 4.85 -17.86
N LYS A 424 -20.33 4.82 -17.25
CA LYS A 424 -19.45 3.64 -17.20
C LYS A 424 -19.74 2.89 -15.90
N GLY A 425 -20.17 1.63 -15.98
CA GLY A 425 -20.29 0.76 -14.80
C GLY A 425 -18.93 0.53 -14.15
N SER A 426 -18.88 0.12 -12.88
CA SER A 426 -17.64 -0.23 -12.19
C SER A 426 -16.83 -1.23 -13.02
N ILE A 427 -15.66 -0.80 -13.50
CA ILE A 427 -14.78 -1.66 -14.29
C ILE A 427 -13.84 -2.32 -13.29
N LEU A 428 -13.96 -3.63 -13.15
CA LEU A 428 -12.89 -4.45 -12.59
C LEU A 428 -11.81 -4.51 -13.67
N ILE A 429 -10.63 -3.98 -13.38
CA ILE A 429 -9.46 -4.12 -14.24
C ILE A 429 -8.50 -5.03 -13.47
N THR A 430 -8.30 -6.25 -13.97
CA THR A 430 -7.28 -7.13 -13.41
C THR A 430 -5.93 -6.84 -14.08
N HIS A 431 -4.83 -7.29 -13.45
CA HIS A 431 -3.49 -7.09 -14.00
C HIS A 431 -3.37 -7.56 -15.47
N ASP A 432 -4.06 -8.63 -15.84
CA ASP A 432 -4.07 -9.18 -17.21
C ASP A 432 -4.60 -8.16 -18.24
N ASP A 433 -5.50 -7.26 -17.83
CA ASP A 433 -6.07 -6.23 -18.71
C ASP A 433 -5.11 -5.05 -19.00
N ILE A 434 -4.05 -4.90 -18.20
CA ILE A 434 -3.12 -3.76 -18.28
C ILE A 434 -1.94 -4.05 -19.23
N ASN A 435 -1.68 -5.33 -19.56
CA ASN A 435 -0.51 -5.74 -20.33
C ASN A 435 -0.83 -6.76 -21.45
N PRO A 436 -1.43 -6.32 -22.58
CA PRO A 436 -1.70 -7.21 -23.72
C PRO A 436 -0.42 -7.71 -24.44
N ALA A 437 0.77 -7.26 -24.05
CA ALA A 437 2.04 -7.60 -24.72
C ALA A 437 2.69 -8.91 -24.23
N ARG A 438 1.98 -9.74 -23.45
CA ARG A 438 2.45 -11.06 -22.99
C ARG A 438 1.70 -12.25 -23.61
N GLU A 439 1.07 -12.08 -24.77
CA GLU A 439 0.79 -13.22 -25.64
C GLU A 439 2.09 -13.65 -26.32
N ILE A 440 2.73 -14.68 -25.73
CA ILE A 440 3.73 -15.47 -26.44
C ILE A 440 2.99 -16.13 -27.60
N ASN A 441 3.20 -15.57 -28.79
CA ASN A 441 2.79 -16.12 -30.06
C ASN A 441 3.44 -17.52 -30.19
N PRO A 442 2.70 -18.64 -30.17
CA PRO A 442 3.28 -19.92 -30.56
C PRO A 442 3.50 -19.84 -32.05
N ALA A 443 4.77 -19.68 -32.43
CA ALA A 443 5.21 -19.60 -33.81
C ALA A 443 4.62 -20.77 -34.62
N GLU A 444 4.14 -20.38 -35.79
CA GLU A 444 3.86 -21.21 -36.96
C GLU A 444 4.90 -22.33 -37.11
N ASN A 445 4.43 -23.57 -37.23
CA ASN A 445 5.22 -24.62 -37.85
C ASN A 445 4.34 -25.32 -38.89
N HIS A 446 4.32 -24.74 -40.09
CA HIS A 446 3.88 -25.40 -41.31
C HIS A 446 5.08 -26.06 -42.00
N ASN A 447 5.05 -27.39 -42.09
CA ASN A 447 5.31 -28.23 -43.28
C ASN A 447 5.71 -29.64 -42.81
N ASN A 448 4.86 -30.64 -43.06
CA ASN A 448 4.77 -31.50 -44.26
C ASN A 448 5.98 -32.43 -44.43
N ASP A 449 5.72 -33.74 -44.27
CA ASP A 449 6.03 -34.81 -45.24
C ASP A 449 5.81 -36.18 -44.56
N THR A 450 4.68 -36.85 -44.83
CA THR A 450 4.49 -37.99 -45.75
C THR A 450 5.20 -39.30 -45.39
N ASN A 451 4.37 -40.34 -45.20
CA ASN A 451 4.54 -41.75 -45.60
C ASN A 451 5.84 -42.50 -45.23
N ILE A 452 5.77 -43.38 -44.23
CA ILE A 452 5.65 -44.86 -44.30
C ILE A 452 5.72 -45.41 -42.88
#